data_AF-A0A7W1JHU7-F1
#
_entry.id   AF-A0A7W1JHU7-F1
#
_cell.length_a   1.000
_cell.length_b   1.000
_cell.length_c   1.000
_cell.angle_alpha   90.00
_cell.angle_beta   90.00
_cell.angle_gamma   90.00
#
_symmetry.space_group_name_H-M   'P 1'
#
loop_
_entity.id
_entity.type
_entity.pdbx_description
1 polymer ?
#
loop_
_entity_poly.entity_id
_entity_poly.type
_entity_poly.pdbx_seq_one_letter_code
_entity_poly.pdbx_strand_id
1 'polypeptide(L)' 'MNLDLHLLALLVTTTGIGFLMIASGIHKSALEWRNQARVCPSCGRKIEGRTCGCTN' A
#
# COMPACT_ATOMS: atom_id res chain seq x y z
N MET A 1 2.67 -14.08 38.47
CA MET A 1 2.83 -13.61 37.08
C MET A 1 2.94 -12.10 37.09
N ASN A 2 4.16 -11.56 37.24
CA ASN A 2 4.42 -10.14 37.08
C ASN A 2 4.75 -9.97 35.59
N LEU A 3 3.73 -9.73 34.75
CA LEU A 3 3.99 -9.37 33.37
C LEU A 3 4.65 -8.01 33.39
N ASP A 4 5.94 -7.99 33.03
CA ASP A 4 6.72 -6.78 32.92
C ASP A 4 6.05 -5.83 31.92
N LEU A 5 5.65 -4.65 32.41
CA LEU A 5 4.89 -3.68 31.64
C LEU A 5 5.66 -3.23 30.39
N HIS A 6 6.99 -3.18 30.46
CA HIS A 6 7.83 -2.82 29.32
C HIS A 6 7.82 -3.92 28.26
N LEU A 7 7.89 -5.19 28.68
CA LEU A 7 7.78 -6.33 27.76
C LEU A 7 6.43 -6.34 27.03
N LEU A 8 5.35 -6.05 27.76
CA LEU A 8 3.99 -5.99 27.21
C LEU A 8 3.84 -4.83 26.23
N ALA A 9 4.35 -3.64 26.58
CA ALA A 9 4.38 -2.48 25.69
C ALA A 9 5.20 -2.75 24.42
N LEU A 10 6.33 -3.43 24.53
CA LEU A 10 7.20 -3.76 23.40
C LEU A 10 6.53 -4.76 22.45
N LEU A 11 5.87 -5.79 22.99
CA LEU A 11 5.09 -6.74 22.20
C LEU A 11 3.92 -6.07 21.47
N VAL A 12 3.14 -5.23 22.15
CA VAL A 12 1.98 -4.55 21.56
C VAL A 12 2.43 -3.60 20.44
N THR A 13 3.48 -2.81 20.68
CA THR A 13 3.97 -1.84 19.69
C THR A 13 4.59 -2.51 18.48
N THR A 14 5.48 -3.49 18.66
CA THR A 14 6.11 -4.22 17.54
C THR A 14 5.10 -4.97 16.69
N THR A 15 4.12 -5.62 17.32
CA THR A 15 3.02 -6.30 16.62
C THR A 15 2.15 -5.30 15.87
N GLY A 16 1.80 -4.17 16.48
CA GLY A 16 1.03 -3.12 15.84
C GLY A 16 1.73 -2.52 14.62
N ILE A 17 3.03 -2.21 14.74
CA ILE A 17 3.85 -1.69 13.63
C ILE A 17 3.94 -2.73 12.51
N GLY A 18 4.19 -4.00 12.85
CA GLY A 18 4.23 -5.09 11.87
C GLY A 18 2.91 -5.24 11.12
N PHE A 19 1.78 -5.17 11.83
CA PHE A 19 0.45 -5.22 11.22
C PHE A 19 0.21 -4.03 10.27
N LEU A 20 0.56 -2.81 10.67
CA LEU A 20 0.42 -1.61 9.83
C LEU A 20 1.31 -1.68 8.58
N MET A 21 2.53 -2.22 8.70
CA MET A 21 3.43 -2.46 7.57
C MET A 21 2.83 -3.47 6.58
N ILE A 22 2.24 -4.56 7.08
CA ILE A 22 1.56 -5.55 6.24
C ILE A 22 0.33 -4.93 5.57
N ALA A 23 -0.52 -4.23 6.32
CA ALA A 23 -1.72 -3.59 5.80
C ALA A 23 -1.41 -2.53 4.72
N SER A 24 -0.37 -1.71 4.93
CA SER A 24 0.09 -0.75 3.93
C SER A 24 0.69 -1.42 2.69
N GLY A 25 1.44 -2.51 2.86
CA GLY A 25 1.91 -3.35 1.76
C GLY A 25 0.76 -3.92 0.93
N ILE A 26 -0.26 -4.48 1.58
CA ILE A 26 -1.46 -5.01 0.92
C ILE A 26 -2.21 -3.89 0.19
N HIS A 27 -2.40 -2.73 0.82
CA HIS A 27 -3.03 -1.58 0.18
C HIS A 27 -2.24 -1.12 -1.04
N LYS A 28 -0.91 -1.10 -0.95
CA LYS A 28 -0.03 -0.74 -2.07
C LYS A 28 -0.12 -1.76 -3.20
N SER A 29 -0.03 -3.05 -2.90
CA SER A 29 -0.16 -4.12 -3.90
C SER A 29 -1.55 -4.17 -4.52
N ALA A 30 -2.60 -3.90 -3.74
CA ALA A 30 -3.95 -3.75 -4.25
C ALA A 30 -4.08 -2.51 -5.14
N LEU A 31 -3.44 -1.40 -4.78
CA LEU A 31 -3.37 -0.22 -5.64
C LEU A 31 -2.61 -0.51 -6.92
N GLU A 32 -1.46 -1.20 -6.86
CA GLU A 32 -0.68 -1.59 -8.04
C GLU A 32 -1.46 -2.55 -8.93
N TRP A 33 -2.22 -3.50 -8.37
CA TRP A 33 -3.11 -4.36 -9.14
C TRP A 33 -4.24 -3.55 -9.79
N ARG A 34 -4.92 -2.68 -9.03
CA ARG A 34 -6.03 -1.86 -9.58
C ARG A 34 -5.54 -0.83 -10.60
N ASN A 35 -4.36 -0.26 -10.38
CA ASN A 35 -3.72 0.75 -11.22
C ASN A 35 -2.82 0.14 -12.31
N GLN A 36 -2.72 -1.20 -12.37
CA GLN A 36 -2.15 -1.94 -13.51
C GLN A 36 -2.97 -1.71 -14.78
N ALA A 37 -4.25 -1.37 -14.63
CA ALA A 37 -4.95 -0.57 -15.63
C ALA A 37 -4.32 0.83 -15.60
N ARG A 38 -3.25 1.04 -16.37
CA ARG A 38 -2.56 2.34 -16.46
C ARG A 38 -3.55 3.38 -16.99
N VAL A 39 -4.36 4.00 -16.15
CA VAL A 39 -5.32 5.02 -16.58
C VAL A 39 -4.60 6.35 -16.62
N CYS A 40 -4.74 7.04 -17.74
CA CYS A 40 -4.11 8.31 -17.99
C CYS A 40 -4.73 9.41 -17.10
N PRO A 41 -3.96 10.09 -16.23
CA PRO A 41 -4.52 11.09 -15.32
C PRO A 41 -5.07 12.32 -16.06
N SER A 42 -4.60 12.60 -17.28
CA SER A 42 -5.04 13.75 -18.06
C SER A 42 -6.34 13.53 -18.84
N CYS A 43 -6.61 12.31 -19.31
CA CYS A 43 -7.76 12.04 -20.19
C CYS A 43 -8.59 10.81 -19.81
N GLY A 44 -8.30 10.15 -18.69
CA GLY A 44 -9.10 9.04 -18.14
C GLY A 44 -9.11 7.75 -18.96
N ARG A 45 -8.35 7.68 -20.06
CA ARG A 45 -8.26 6.48 -20.92
C ARG A 45 -7.25 5.47 -20.38
N LYS A 46 -7.51 4.17 -20.60
CA LYS A 46 -6.58 3.08 -20.30
C LYS A 46 -5.41 3.13 -21.30
N ILE A 47 -4.19 3.15 -20.79
CA ILE A 47 -2.94 3.23 -21.53
C ILE A 47 -2.53 1.79 -21.86
N GLU A 48 -2.74 1.38 -23.11
CA GLU A 48 -2.29 0.08 -23.63
C GLU A 48 -0.85 0.12 -24.17
N GLY A 49 -0.22 1.30 -24.22
CA GLY A 49 1.13 1.53 -24.73
C GLY A 49 2.14 2.05 -23.69
N ARG A 50 3.30 2.54 -24.16
CA ARG A 50 4.35 3.11 -23.29
C ARG A 50 3.94 4.48 -22.71
N THR A 51 3.20 5.27 -23.48
CA THR A 51 2.69 6.59 -23.14
C THR A 51 1.23 6.75 -23.57
N CYS A 52 0.55 7.69 -22.94
CA CYS A 52 -0.82 8.05 -23.26
C CYS A 52 -0.84 9.05 -24.44
N GLY A 53 -1.59 8.76 -25.50
CA GLY A 53 -1.62 9.59 -26.72
C GLY A 53 -2.39 10.91 -26.64
N CYS A 54 -2.84 11.32 -25.44
CA CYS A 54 -3.58 12.59 -25.27
C CYS A 54 -2.69 13.79 -24.90
N THR A 55 -1.36 13.62 -24.87
CA THR A 55 -0.37 14.71 -24.80
C THR A 55 0.26 14.93 -26.19
N ASN A 56 -0.55 14.92 -27.25
CA ASN A 56 -0.08 15.38 -28.57
C ASN A 56 -0.41 16.86 -28.73
#